data_AF-A0A8H4R0L6-F1
#
_entry.id   AF-A0A8H4R0L6-F1
#
_cell.length_a   1.000
_cell.length_b   1.000
_cell.length_c   1.000
_cell.angle_alpha   90.00
_cell.angle_beta   90.00
_cell.angle_gamma   90.00
#
_symmetry.space_group_name_H-M   'P 1'
#
loop_
_entity.id
_entity.type
_entity.pdbx_description
1 polymer ?
#
loop_
_entity_poly.entity_id
_entity_poly.type
_entity_poly.pdbx_seq_one_letter_code
_entity_poly.pdbx_strand_id
1 'polypeptide(L)'
;MLSVDILASKTLFGVCIAITACLAGLFIRRKLRKWRITRMVRAEYYSWFINNEAFMEDWKFAGDSRITHRAIDEILLTGWSYTKGEKHPSSSSSVAKMMEDIARFSFSEKECHMFCSAILAGLFPDPDRRNWITFGFCICNGKANEIALLAAYQKLLLSCTFDEFLLAYKTCTLAELFKSKGVDIAKFPYLEGVLEWSPYMNDSVWDLKQWILVGKKRHVSHIHSSVFVDYGFMNCRTADQLHHLTEVYRAYFKRDDVNPTALHEACIRGKLAEHVNQFVKMKGGKRYKKLMKNPYPLEQKLYTYQLQVTSSPRMHY
;
A
#
# COMPACT_ATOMS: atom_id res chain seq x y z
N MET A 1 29.14 17.39 -9.77
CA MET A 1 28.58 16.04 -9.90
C MET A 1 27.28 15.78 -9.10
N LEU A 2 26.70 16.76 -8.39
CA LEU A 2 25.45 16.62 -7.61
C LEU A 2 24.16 17.13 -8.31
N SER A 3 24.26 17.58 -9.56
CA SER A 3 23.17 18.31 -10.25
C SER A 3 22.25 17.41 -11.08
N VAL A 4 22.69 16.21 -11.47
CA VAL A 4 21.95 15.31 -12.37
C VAL A 4 20.91 14.47 -11.61
N ASP A 5 21.24 14.05 -10.38
CA ASP A 5 20.33 13.23 -9.54
C ASP A 5 19.10 14.00 -9.04
N ILE A 6 19.24 15.31 -8.86
CA ILE A 6 18.13 16.19 -8.47
C ILE A 6 17.16 16.39 -9.64
N LEU A 7 17.65 16.37 -10.89
CA LEU A 7 16.81 16.53 -12.07
C LEU A 7 16.01 15.24 -12.35
N ALA A 8 16.64 14.07 -12.24
CA ALA A 8 15.97 12.77 -12.43
C ALA A 8 14.87 12.50 -11.39
N SER A 9 15.11 12.88 -10.13
CA SER A 9 14.12 12.81 -9.04
C SER A 9 12.90 13.72 -9.28
N LYS A 10 13.11 14.89 -9.90
CA LYS A 10 12.04 15.85 -10.24
C LYS A 10 11.18 15.36 -11.42
N THR A 11 11.76 14.68 -12.40
CA THR A 11 11.02 14.11 -13.54
C THR A 11 10.15 12.93 -13.13
N LEU A 12 10.69 12.00 -12.33
CA LEU A 12 9.94 10.86 -11.78
C LEU A 12 8.80 11.29 -10.86
N PHE A 13 9.01 12.31 -10.02
CA PHE A 13 7.96 12.82 -9.13
C PHE A 13 6.85 13.56 -9.88
N GLY A 14 7.18 14.27 -10.97
CA GLY A 14 6.20 14.89 -11.86
C GLY A 14 5.32 13.87 -12.61
N VAL A 15 5.91 12.76 -13.05
CA VAL A 15 5.20 11.65 -13.71
C VAL A 15 4.25 10.93 -12.74
N CYS A 16 4.69 10.67 -11.50
CA CYS A 16 3.82 10.09 -10.46
C CYS A 16 2.57 10.95 -10.20
N ILE A 17 2.74 12.26 -10.03
CA ILE A 17 1.63 13.19 -9.78
C ILE A 17 0.67 13.25 -10.98
N ALA A 18 1.20 13.24 -12.21
CA ALA A 18 0.40 13.25 -13.43
C ALA A 18 -0.41 11.95 -13.60
N ILE A 19 0.14 10.79 -13.25
CA ILE A 19 -0.54 9.49 -13.30
C ILE A 19 -1.64 9.43 -12.22
N THR A 20 -1.38 9.89 -11.00
CA THR A 20 -2.41 9.96 -9.93
C THR A 20 -3.53 10.94 -10.30
N ALA A 21 -3.19 12.07 -10.94
CA ALA A 21 -4.17 13.04 -11.43
C ALA A 21 -4.98 12.53 -12.63
N CYS A 22 -4.40 11.71 -13.52
CA CYS A 22 -5.12 11.07 -14.63
C CYS A 22 -6.11 10.00 -14.15
N LEU A 23 -5.73 9.20 -13.13
CA LEU A 23 -6.63 8.21 -12.52
C LEU A 23 -7.79 8.87 -11.75
N ALA A 24 -7.62 10.08 -11.23
CA ALA A 24 -8.68 10.88 -10.62
C ALA A 24 -9.44 11.79 -11.61
N GLY A 25 -8.81 12.12 -12.75
CA GLY A 25 -9.21 13.19 -13.67
C GLY A 25 -10.40 12.88 -14.56
N LEU A 26 -10.78 11.61 -14.71
CA LEU A 26 -12.00 11.23 -15.44
C LEU A 26 -13.29 11.53 -14.64
N PHE A 27 -13.20 11.90 -13.36
CA PHE A 27 -14.38 12.19 -12.52
C PHE A 27 -14.52 13.66 -12.07
N ILE A 28 -13.49 14.49 -12.24
CA ILE A 28 -13.44 15.85 -11.67
C ILE A 28 -13.40 16.93 -12.78
N ARG A 29 -14.28 16.84 -13.79
CA ARG A 29 -14.49 17.95 -14.73
C ARG A 29 -15.71 18.83 -14.44
N ARG A 30 -16.45 18.58 -13.34
CA ARG A 30 -17.69 19.33 -13.06
C ARG A 30 -17.79 20.11 -11.74
N LYS A 31 -16.79 20.09 -10.83
CA LYS A 31 -17.02 20.65 -9.47
C LYS A 31 -15.91 21.46 -8.79
N LEU A 32 -14.95 22.05 -9.51
CA LEU A 32 -13.91 22.90 -8.88
C LEU A 32 -13.94 24.35 -9.37
N ARG A 33 -15.03 25.07 -9.06
CA ARG A 33 -15.05 26.54 -9.05
C ARG A 33 -15.26 27.16 -7.67
N LYS A 34 -15.24 26.38 -6.57
CA LYS A 34 -15.70 26.88 -5.26
C LYS A 34 -14.86 26.52 -4.02
N TRP A 35 -13.56 26.27 -4.14
CA TRP A 35 -12.74 26.02 -2.95
C TRP A 35 -11.44 26.83 -2.95
N ARG A 36 -11.51 28.04 -2.34
CA ARG A 36 -10.37 28.66 -1.65
C ARG A 36 -10.09 27.81 -0.41
N ILE A 37 -8.92 27.19 -0.29
CA ILE A 37 -8.52 26.39 0.89
C ILE A 37 -7.14 26.82 1.41
N THR A 38 -7.11 26.95 2.74
CA THR A 38 -6.15 27.61 3.64
C THR A 38 -4.79 26.90 3.79
N ARG A 39 -3.79 27.68 4.23
CA ARG A 39 -2.34 27.59 3.99
C ARG A 39 -1.50 26.69 4.93
N MET A 40 -2.07 25.89 5.84
CA MET A 40 -1.31 25.42 7.03
C MET A 40 -0.78 23.97 7.10
N VAL A 41 -0.88 23.13 6.05
CA VAL A 41 -0.36 21.72 6.11
C VAL A 41 0.63 21.40 4.98
N ARG A 42 1.23 22.41 4.33
CA ARG A 42 2.10 22.21 3.15
C ARG A 42 3.61 22.28 3.42
N ALA A 43 4.04 22.41 4.67
CA ALA A 43 5.40 22.87 5.00
C ALA A 43 6.54 21.84 4.76
N GLU A 44 6.27 20.58 4.46
CA GLU A 44 7.36 19.62 4.14
C GLU A 44 7.27 19.10 2.70
N TYR A 45 6.06 18.81 2.20
CA TYR A 45 5.85 18.31 0.84
C TYR A 45 6.03 19.36 -0.26
N TYR A 46 5.86 20.65 0.06
CA TYR A 46 5.79 21.72 -0.93
C TYR A 46 6.60 22.96 -0.55
N SER A 47 7.46 22.91 0.47
CA SER A 47 8.21 24.12 0.89
C SER A 47 9.03 24.72 -0.24
N TRP A 48 9.63 23.89 -1.08
CA TRP A 48 10.30 24.38 -2.29
C TRP A 48 9.31 25.06 -3.26
N PHE A 49 8.16 24.44 -3.56
CA PHE A 49 7.16 24.98 -4.49
C PHE A 49 6.44 26.24 -3.98
N ILE A 50 6.28 26.37 -2.66
CA ILE A 50 5.72 27.57 -2.01
C ILE A 50 6.73 28.72 -2.04
N ASN A 51 8.01 28.41 -1.89
CA ASN A 51 9.08 29.42 -1.92
C ASN A 51 9.54 29.77 -3.35
N ASN A 52 9.07 29.04 -4.36
CA ASN A 52 9.34 29.25 -5.78
C ASN A 52 8.03 29.45 -6.55
N GLU A 53 7.13 30.30 -6.04
CA GLU A 53 5.79 30.52 -6.62
C GLU A 53 5.86 31.03 -8.07
N ALA A 54 6.89 31.83 -8.42
CA ALA A 54 7.15 32.26 -9.79
C ALA A 54 7.43 31.09 -10.76
N PHE A 55 8.05 30.00 -10.29
CA PHE A 55 8.26 28.79 -11.10
C PHE A 55 6.94 28.09 -11.42
N MET A 56 5.93 28.19 -10.55
CA MET A 56 4.61 27.59 -10.73
C MET A 56 3.71 28.43 -11.65
N GLU A 57 3.89 29.74 -11.71
CA GLU A 57 3.17 30.63 -12.63
C GLU A 57 3.64 30.48 -14.08
N ASP A 58 4.94 30.20 -14.29
CA ASP A 58 5.50 29.78 -15.58
C ASP A 58 5.22 28.31 -15.91
N TRP A 59 4.92 27.47 -14.91
CA TRP A 59 4.50 26.07 -15.09
C TRP A 59 3.04 25.92 -15.57
N LYS A 60 2.57 26.83 -16.42
CA LYS A 60 1.44 26.56 -17.32
C LYS A 60 1.91 25.55 -18.36
N PHE A 61 2.10 24.30 -17.95
CA PHE A 61 1.98 23.18 -18.86
C PHE A 61 0.56 23.31 -19.42
N ALA A 62 0.44 23.82 -20.64
CA ALA A 62 -0.67 23.47 -21.50
C ALA A 62 -0.81 21.96 -21.34
N GLY A 63 -1.90 21.51 -20.72
CA GLY A 63 -2.13 20.10 -20.40
C GLY A 63 -2.16 19.29 -21.68
N ASP A 64 -0.99 18.90 -22.16
CA ASP A 64 -0.87 18.02 -23.31
C ASP A 64 -1.05 16.60 -22.80
N SER A 65 -2.31 16.17 -22.83
CA SER A 65 -2.76 14.79 -22.55
C SER A 65 -1.85 13.75 -23.23
N ARG A 66 -1.18 14.11 -24.33
CA ARG A 66 -0.26 13.23 -25.06
C ARG A 66 0.97 12.79 -24.25
N ILE A 67 1.51 13.65 -23.38
CA ILE A 67 2.69 13.31 -22.58
C ILE A 67 2.32 12.32 -21.46
N THR A 68 1.14 12.47 -20.86
CA THR A 68 0.64 11.52 -19.85
C THR A 68 0.22 10.19 -20.46
N HIS A 69 -0.40 10.20 -21.65
CA HIS A 69 -0.71 8.95 -22.37
C HIS A 69 0.55 8.18 -22.75
N ARG A 70 1.59 8.86 -23.26
CA ARG A 70 2.84 8.20 -23.65
C ARG A 70 3.55 7.50 -22.49
N ALA A 71 3.58 8.13 -21.32
CA ALA A 71 4.17 7.52 -20.12
C ALA A 71 3.37 6.30 -19.63
N ILE A 72 2.03 6.36 -19.69
CA ILE A 72 1.16 5.22 -19.35
C ILE A 72 1.38 4.07 -20.33
N ASP A 73 1.47 4.38 -21.63
CA ASP A 73 1.75 3.40 -22.66
C ASP A 73 3.09 2.72 -22.40
N GLU A 74 4.16 3.47 -22.11
CA GLU A 74 5.48 2.91 -21.82
C GLU A 74 5.50 1.96 -20.61
N ILE A 75 4.78 2.30 -19.54
CA ILE A 75 4.63 1.44 -18.35
C ILE A 75 3.95 0.12 -18.73
N LEU A 76 2.84 0.20 -19.47
CA LEU A 76 2.07 -0.96 -19.90
C LEU A 76 2.89 -1.86 -20.83
N LEU A 77 3.66 -1.27 -21.74
CA LEU A 77 4.47 -1.97 -22.72
C LEU A 77 5.69 -2.65 -22.09
N THR A 78 6.31 -1.99 -21.10
CA THR A 78 7.40 -2.58 -20.30
C THR A 78 6.90 -3.79 -19.53
N GLY A 79 5.75 -3.65 -18.86
CA GLY A 79 5.11 -4.76 -18.17
C GLY A 79 4.71 -5.91 -19.09
N TRP A 80 4.15 -5.60 -20.26
CA TRP A 80 3.79 -6.61 -21.25
C TRP A 80 4.99 -7.41 -21.73
N SER A 81 6.08 -6.71 -22.04
CA SER A 81 7.34 -7.34 -22.48
C SER A 81 7.88 -8.29 -21.42
N TYR A 82 7.78 -7.93 -20.14
CA TYR A 82 8.15 -8.82 -19.03
C TYR A 82 7.18 -10.01 -18.89
N THR A 83 5.87 -9.77 -18.98
CA THR A 83 4.85 -10.81 -18.78
C THR A 83 4.81 -11.85 -19.89
N LYS A 84 5.00 -11.46 -21.15
CA LYS A 84 4.91 -12.37 -22.30
C LYS A 84 6.25 -12.71 -22.94
N GLY A 85 7.34 -12.04 -22.55
CA GLY A 85 8.64 -12.19 -23.21
C GLY A 85 8.65 -11.68 -24.66
N GLU A 86 7.62 -10.94 -25.07
CA GLU A 86 7.45 -10.44 -26.43
C GLU A 86 8.14 -9.09 -26.62
N LYS A 87 8.58 -8.81 -27.86
CA LYS A 87 9.05 -7.48 -28.23
C LYS A 87 7.89 -6.50 -28.22
N HIS A 88 8.20 -5.26 -27.83
CA HIS A 88 7.27 -4.15 -27.78
C HIS A 88 6.30 -4.13 -28.99
N PRO A 89 4.98 -4.15 -28.77
CA PRO A 89 4.02 -4.14 -29.87
C PRO A 89 4.25 -2.90 -30.73
N SER A 90 4.42 -3.13 -32.04
CA SER A 90 4.83 -2.11 -33.02
C SER A 90 3.66 -1.46 -33.76
N SER A 91 2.42 -1.86 -33.45
CA SER A 91 1.20 -1.33 -34.10
C SER A 91 0.04 -1.11 -33.11
N SER A 92 -0.90 -0.23 -33.48
CA SER A 92 -2.13 0.01 -32.70
C SER A 92 -2.97 -1.27 -32.53
N SER A 93 -3.03 -2.12 -33.55
CA SER A 93 -3.71 -3.42 -33.49
C SER A 93 -3.08 -4.36 -32.46
N SER A 94 -1.74 -4.36 -32.34
CA SER A 94 -1.04 -5.15 -31.32
C SER A 94 -1.24 -4.63 -29.89
N VAL A 95 -1.45 -3.32 -29.70
CA VAL A 95 -1.81 -2.76 -28.38
C VAL A 95 -3.24 -3.14 -27.97
N ALA A 96 -4.18 -3.13 -28.92
CA ALA A 96 -5.56 -3.56 -28.66
C ALA A 96 -5.62 -5.04 -28.25
N LYS A 97 -4.86 -5.91 -28.93
CA LYS A 97 -4.74 -7.33 -28.60
C LYS A 97 -4.11 -7.54 -27.21
N MET A 98 -3.04 -6.81 -26.88
CA MET A 98 -2.44 -6.81 -25.54
C MET A 98 -3.47 -6.49 -24.46
N MET A 99 -4.27 -5.46 -24.65
CA MET A 99 -5.31 -5.07 -23.68
C MET A 99 -6.39 -6.15 -23.53
N GLU A 100 -6.76 -6.82 -24.62
CA GLU A 100 -7.70 -7.95 -24.59
C GLU A 100 -7.12 -9.14 -23.80
N ASP A 101 -5.85 -9.46 -24.00
CA ASP A 101 -5.18 -10.52 -23.27
C ASP A 101 -5.05 -10.20 -21.77
N ILE A 102 -4.67 -8.96 -21.42
CA ILE A 102 -4.66 -8.49 -20.02
C ILE A 102 -6.07 -8.54 -19.42
N ALA A 103 -7.13 -8.26 -20.19
CA ALA A 103 -8.49 -8.36 -19.70
C ALA A 103 -8.87 -9.81 -19.32
N ARG A 104 -8.28 -10.80 -19.98
CA ARG A 104 -8.49 -12.25 -19.71
C ARG A 104 -7.69 -12.78 -18.52
N PHE A 105 -6.70 -12.03 -18.03
CA PHE A 105 -5.93 -12.44 -16.85
C PHE A 105 -6.85 -12.65 -15.63
N SER A 106 -6.52 -13.68 -14.84
CA SER A 106 -7.05 -13.88 -13.50
C SER A 106 -6.70 -12.70 -12.60
N PHE A 107 -7.36 -12.63 -11.44
CA PHE A 107 -7.13 -11.55 -10.48
C PHE A 107 -5.65 -11.43 -10.07
N SER A 108 -5.00 -12.54 -9.69
CA SER A 108 -3.59 -12.55 -9.29
C SER A 108 -2.65 -12.17 -10.44
N GLU A 109 -2.96 -12.61 -11.67
CA GLU A 109 -2.19 -12.22 -12.86
C GLU A 109 -2.28 -10.72 -13.12
N LYS A 110 -3.48 -10.11 -12.98
CA LYS A 110 -3.65 -8.66 -13.10
C LYS A 110 -2.87 -7.92 -12.02
N GLU A 111 -2.93 -8.37 -10.76
CA GLU A 111 -2.19 -7.74 -9.67
C GLU A 111 -0.67 -7.82 -9.88
N CYS A 112 -0.15 -9.00 -10.23
CA CYS A 112 1.28 -9.18 -10.52
C CYS A 112 1.72 -8.39 -11.74
N HIS A 113 0.95 -8.43 -12.83
CA HIS A 113 1.27 -7.68 -14.05
C HIS A 113 1.36 -6.19 -13.76
N MET A 114 0.32 -5.60 -13.15
CA MET A 114 0.30 -4.18 -12.81
C MET A 114 1.44 -3.79 -11.87
N PHE A 115 1.77 -4.66 -10.91
CA PHE A 115 2.89 -4.44 -10.00
C PHE A 115 4.23 -4.47 -10.75
N CYS A 116 4.49 -5.49 -11.56
CA CYS A 116 5.73 -5.61 -12.34
C CYS A 116 5.90 -4.42 -13.29
N SER A 117 4.85 -4.03 -14.01
CA SER A 117 4.84 -2.85 -14.88
C SER A 117 5.29 -1.59 -14.14
N ALA A 118 4.72 -1.35 -12.94
CA ALA A 118 5.05 -0.19 -12.12
C ALA A 118 6.51 -0.23 -11.64
N ILE A 119 6.94 -1.35 -11.06
CA ILE A 119 8.30 -1.52 -10.51
C ILE A 119 9.36 -1.35 -11.60
N LEU A 120 9.17 -1.95 -12.77
CA LEU A 120 10.10 -1.83 -13.90
C LEU A 120 10.18 -0.39 -14.42
N ALA A 121 9.07 0.36 -14.35
CA ALA A 121 9.05 1.79 -14.66
C ALA A 121 9.58 2.70 -13.52
N GLY A 122 10.09 2.12 -12.42
CA GLY A 122 10.60 2.88 -11.28
C GLY A 122 9.53 3.49 -10.38
N LEU A 123 8.30 2.96 -10.45
CA LEU A 123 7.15 3.37 -9.66
C LEU A 123 6.86 2.34 -8.57
N PHE A 124 6.47 2.80 -7.39
CA PHE A 124 6.00 1.92 -6.31
C PHE A 124 4.49 2.10 -6.05
N PRO A 125 3.82 1.09 -5.48
CA PRO A 125 2.39 1.15 -5.17
C PRO A 125 1.99 2.36 -4.29
N ASP A 126 0.87 3.01 -4.61
CA ASP A 126 0.24 4.00 -3.72
C ASP A 126 -0.41 3.28 -2.53
N PRO A 127 -0.33 3.82 -1.30
CA PRO A 127 -1.04 3.30 -0.14
C PRO A 127 -2.54 3.07 -0.36
N ASP A 128 -3.19 3.72 -1.34
CA ASP A 128 -4.58 3.45 -1.67
C ASP A 128 -4.85 2.12 -2.39
N ARG A 129 -3.81 1.37 -2.76
CA ARG A 129 -3.91 0.10 -3.49
C ARG A 129 -3.63 -1.11 -2.58
N ARG A 130 -4.28 -2.23 -2.90
CA ARG A 130 -4.06 -3.53 -2.21
C ARG A 130 -2.62 -4.00 -2.34
N ASN A 131 -2.03 -3.82 -3.52
CA ASN A 131 -0.65 -4.22 -3.82
C ASN A 131 0.40 -3.48 -2.99
N TRP A 132 0.06 -2.37 -2.31
CA TRP A 132 0.94 -1.76 -1.31
C TRP A 132 1.14 -2.65 -0.07
N ILE A 133 0.11 -3.39 0.34
CA ILE A 133 0.19 -4.35 1.45
C ILE A 133 0.74 -5.68 0.95
N THR A 134 0.15 -6.27 -0.11
CA THR A 134 0.49 -7.64 -0.52
C THR A 134 1.90 -7.81 -1.08
N PHE A 135 2.58 -6.72 -1.44
CA PHE A 135 4.00 -6.70 -1.83
C PHE A 135 4.87 -5.97 -0.80
N GLY A 136 4.38 -5.77 0.43
CA GLY A 136 5.20 -5.36 1.56
C GLY A 136 5.64 -3.90 1.60
N PHE A 137 5.21 -3.03 0.69
CA PHE A 137 5.49 -1.59 0.78
C PHE A 137 4.90 -0.94 2.04
N CYS A 138 3.91 -1.60 2.67
CA CYS A 138 3.34 -1.18 3.94
C CYS A 138 4.33 -1.07 5.10
N ILE A 139 5.46 -1.78 5.03
CA ILE A 139 6.50 -1.76 6.08
C ILE A 139 7.35 -0.48 6.00
N CYS A 140 7.37 0.19 4.84
CA CYS A 140 8.23 1.34 4.62
C CYS A 140 7.74 2.53 5.47
N ASN A 141 8.69 3.18 6.15
CA ASN A 141 8.50 4.46 6.80
C ASN A 141 9.29 5.50 6.00
N GLY A 142 8.60 6.16 5.07
CA GLY A 142 9.18 7.21 4.22
C GLY A 142 9.86 6.72 2.93
N LYS A 143 10.18 7.68 2.07
CA LYS A 143 10.61 7.46 0.68
C LYS A 143 11.92 6.69 0.55
N ALA A 144 12.87 6.89 1.46
CA ALA A 144 14.16 6.19 1.38
C ALA A 144 13.98 4.66 1.44
N ASN A 145 13.09 4.19 2.32
CA ASN A 145 12.75 2.77 2.45
C ASN A 145 11.96 2.26 1.24
N GLU A 146 11.03 3.07 0.71
CA GLU A 146 10.27 2.73 -0.51
C GLU A 146 11.19 2.60 -1.74
N ILE A 147 12.14 3.53 -1.91
CA ILE A 147 13.14 3.48 -3.00
C ILE A 147 14.05 2.26 -2.83
N ALA A 148 14.49 1.97 -1.61
CA ALA A 148 15.32 0.80 -1.35
C ALA A 148 14.59 -0.51 -1.65
N LEU A 149 13.29 -0.59 -1.35
CA LEU A 149 12.45 -1.76 -1.61
C LEU A 149 12.11 -1.89 -3.09
N LEU A 150 11.82 -0.77 -3.76
CA LEU A 150 11.69 -0.69 -5.22
C LEU A 150 12.94 -1.27 -5.91
N ALA A 151 14.14 -0.84 -5.49
CA ALA A 151 15.38 -1.34 -6.06
C ALA A 151 15.59 -2.84 -5.82
N ALA A 152 15.14 -3.37 -4.67
CA ALA A 152 15.18 -4.81 -4.39
C ALA A 152 14.23 -5.57 -5.33
N TYR A 153 12.99 -5.11 -5.49
CA TYR A 153 12.04 -5.70 -6.43
C TYR A 153 12.51 -5.61 -7.88
N GLN A 154 13.12 -4.50 -8.31
CA GLN A 154 13.70 -4.39 -9.66
C GLN A 154 14.78 -5.44 -9.91
N LYS A 155 15.70 -5.65 -8.95
CA LYS A 155 16.70 -6.73 -9.03
C LYS A 155 16.06 -8.11 -9.10
N LEU A 156 14.99 -8.33 -8.34
CA LEU A 156 14.24 -9.57 -8.38
C LEU A 156 13.61 -9.81 -9.76
N LEU A 157 12.89 -8.82 -10.31
CA LEU A 157 12.23 -8.95 -11.60
C LEU A 157 13.23 -9.10 -12.76
N LEU A 158 14.43 -8.54 -12.64
CA LEU A 158 15.49 -8.76 -13.64
C LEU A 158 16.13 -10.15 -13.57
N SER A 159 15.87 -10.93 -12.52
CA SER A 159 16.46 -12.26 -12.28
C SER A 159 15.45 -13.41 -12.27
N CYS A 160 14.16 -13.12 -12.46
CA CYS A 160 13.11 -14.13 -12.55
C CYS A 160 12.19 -13.90 -13.76
N THR A 161 11.44 -14.93 -14.15
CA THR A 161 10.39 -14.78 -15.15
C THR A 161 9.08 -14.32 -14.50
N PHE A 162 8.15 -13.83 -15.31
CA PHE A 162 6.81 -13.50 -14.80
C PHE A 162 6.10 -14.71 -14.20
N ASP A 163 6.24 -15.90 -14.78
CA ASP A 163 5.62 -17.13 -14.27
C ASP A 163 6.22 -17.56 -12.93
N GLU A 164 7.54 -17.45 -12.76
CA GLU A 164 8.19 -17.69 -11.46
C GLU A 164 7.68 -16.71 -10.40
N PHE A 165 7.59 -15.42 -10.75
CA PHE A 165 7.10 -14.38 -9.84
C PHE A 165 5.62 -14.58 -9.47
N LEU A 166 4.78 -14.85 -10.46
CA LEU A 166 3.35 -15.09 -10.29
C LEU A 166 3.09 -16.34 -9.45
N LEU A 167 3.84 -17.42 -9.70
CA LEU A 167 3.76 -18.64 -8.89
C LEU A 167 4.10 -18.32 -7.44
N ALA A 168 5.25 -17.67 -7.20
CA ALA A 168 5.69 -17.32 -5.86
C ALA A 168 4.69 -16.42 -5.13
N TYR A 169 4.05 -15.49 -5.84
CA TYR A 169 2.96 -14.69 -5.28
C TYR A 169 1.75 -15.55 -4.89
N LYS A 170 1.29 -16.44 -5.76
CA LYS A 170 0.12 -17.29 -5.48
C LYS A 170 0.38 -18.34 -4.39
N THR A 171 1.61 -18.74 -4.16
CA THR A 171 1.98 -19.74 -3.15
C THR A 171 2.54 -19.13 -1.86
N CYS A 172 2.52 -17.80 -1.71
CA CYS A 172 3.09 -17.07 -0.58
C CYS A 172 4.61 -17.28 -0.36
N THR A 173 5.35 -17.54 -1.43
CA THR A 173 6.80 -17.85 -1.39
C THR A 173 7.65 -16.73 -1.99
N LEU A 174 7.15 -15.49 -2.05
CA LEU A 174 7.93 -14.36 -2.56
C LEU A 174 9.22 -14.12 -1.77
N ALA A 175 9.21 -14.27 -0.45
CA ALA A 175 10.41 -14.15 0.37
C ALA A 175 11.48 -15.21 0.01
N GLU A 176 11.04 -16.43 -0.30
CA GLU A 176 11.92 -17.51 -0.77
C GLU A 176 12.45 -17.21 -2.17
N LEU A 177 11.62 -16.62 -3.04
CA LEU A 177 12.06 -16.19 -4.37
C LEU A 177 13.18 -15.14 -4.25
N PHE A 178 13.03 -14.12 -3.39
CA PHE A 178 14.11 -13.16 -3.09
C PHE A 178 15.42 -13.85 -2.69
N LYS A 179 15.34 -14.81 -1.75
CA LYS A 179 16.50 -15.59 -1.28
C LYS A 179 17.12 -16.40 -2.42
N SER A 180 16.31 -17.11 -3.21
CA SER A 180 16.77 -17.95 -4.33
C SER A 180 17.47 -17.16 -5.45
N LYS A 181 17.09 -15.89 -5.64
CA LYS A 181 17.69 -14.99 -6.62
C LYS A 181 18.82 -14.12 -6.04
N GLY A 182 19.22 -14.37 -4.79
CA GLY A 182 20.33 -13.66 -4.14
C GLY A 182 20.06 -12.17 -3.86
N VAL A 183 18.79 -11.78 -3.74
CA VAL A 183 18.40 -10.39 -3.49
C VAL A 183 18.18 -10.20 -1.99
N ASP A 184 19.09 -9.46 -1.35
CA ASP A 184 19.03 -9.20 0.09
C ASP A 184 17.87 -8.28 0.48
N ILE A 185 17.02 -8.81 1.36
CA ILE A 185 15.88 -8.11 1.98
C ILE A 185 16.00 -8.01 3.51
N ALA A 186 17.11 -8.45 4.12
CA ALA A 186 17.28 -8.47 5.57
C ALA A 186 17.21 -7.07 6.21
N LYS A 187 17.52 -6.02 5.44
CA LYS A 187 17.33 -4.61 5.85
C LYS A 187 15.87 -4.21 6.07
N PHE A 188 14.91 -5.06 5.71
CA PHE A 188 13.48 -4.82 5.87
C PHE A 188 12.89 -5.77 6.94
N PRO A 189 12.93 -5.40 8.22
CA PRO A 189 12.69 -6.33 9.35
C PRO A 189 11.29 -6.95 9.40
N TYR A 190 10.31 -6.41 8.66
CA TYR A 190 8.93 -6.93 8.61
C TYR A 190 8.54 -7.49 7.25
N LEU A 191 9.42 -7.44 6.24
CA LEU A 191 9.05 -7.82 4.88
C LEU A 191 8.70 -9.30 4.79
N GLU A 192 9.53 -10.18 5.39
CA GLU A 192 9.29 -11.62 5.34
C GLU A 192 7.93 -11.99 5.95
N GLY A 193 7.58 -11.45 7.12
CA GLY A 193 6.30 -11.72 7.76
C GLY A 193 5.09 -11.21 6.96
N VAL A 194 5.22 -10.09 6.24
CA VAL A 194 4.15 -9.64 5.33
C VAL A 194 4.02 -10.57 4.12
N LEU A 195 5.14 -11.04 3.56
CA LEU A 195 5.14 -11.88 2.37
C LEU A 195 4.71 -13.33 2.64
N GLU A 196 4.93 -13.85 3.84
CA GLU A 196 4.64 -15.24 4.25
C GLU A 196 3.17 -15.64 4.04
N TRP A 197 2.24 -14.70 4.17
CA TRP A 197 0.81 -14.96 4.03
C TRP A 197 0.15 -14.16 2.90
N SER A 198 0.92 -13.30 2.24
CA SER A 198 0.44 -12.53 1.10
C SER A 198 0.26 -13.42 -0.13
N PRO A 199 -0.82 -13.24 -0.90
CA PRO A 199 -1.78 -12.12 -0.83
C PRO A 199 -3.05 -12.36 -0.03
N TYR A 200 -3.14 -13.49 0.69
CA TYR A 200 -4.40 -13.97 1.26
C TYR A 200 -4.67 -13.41 2.66
N MET A 201 -3.64 -13.23 3.47
CA MET A 201 -3.75 -12.71 4.82
C MET A 201 -2.63 -11.72 5.13
N ASN A 202 -2.92 -10.78 6.02
CA ASN A 202 -1.97 -9.84 6.59
C ASN A 202 -2.42 -9.46 8.00
N ASP A 203 -1.46 -9.08 8.85
CA ASP A 203 -1.80 -8.47 10.13
C ASP A 203 -2.70 -7.25 9.90
N SER A 204 -3.75 -7.11 10.70
CA SER A 204 -4.72 -6.02 10.55
C SER A 204 -4.13 -4.63 10.77
N VAL A 205 -2.91 -4.56 11.33
CA VAL A 205 -2.19 -3.30 11.53
C VAL A 205 -1.79 -2.66 10.21
N TRP A 206 -1.56 -3.46 9.16
CA TRP A 206 -1.24 -2.93 7.84
C TRP A 206 -2.45 -2.26 7.21
N ASP A 207 -3.66 -2.83 7.41
CA ASP A 207 -4.92 -2.19 7.02
C ASP A 207 -5.14 -0.89 7.80
N LEU A 208 -4.82 -0.89 9.11
CA LEU A 208 -4.90 0.32 9.93
C LEU A 208 -3.94 1.39 9.39
N LYS A 209 -2.67 1.05 9.16
CA LYS A 209 -1.66 1.97 8.63
C LYS A 209 -2.12 2.53 7.29
N GLN A 210 -2.63 1.68 6.40
CA GLN A 210 -3.21 2.08 5.12
C GLN A 210 -4.36 3.08 5.31
N TRP A 211 -5.33 2.76 6.18
CA TRP A 211 -6.47 3.63 6.49
C TRP A 211 -6.02 5.01 7.00
N ILE A 212 -5.05 5.05 7.91
CA ILE A 212 -4.54 6.30 8.49
C ILE A 212 -3.82 7.17 7.46
N LEU A 213 -3.01 6.56 6.58
CA LEU A 213 -2.28 7.27 5.53
C LEU A 213 -3.21 7.79 4.43
N VAL A 214 -4.21 7.00 4.03
CA VAL A 214 -5.18 7.37 2.99
C VAL A 214 -6.26 8.32 3.52
N GLY A 215 -6.51 8.32 4.84
CA GLY A 215 -7.75 8.67 5.56
C GLY A 215 -8.55 9.94 5.21
N LYS A 216 -8.03 10.87 4.39
CA LYS A 216 -8.83 11.99 3.87
C LYS A 216 -9.49 11.71 2.51
N LYS A 217 -9.04 10.67 1.80
CA LYS A 217 -9.57 10.27 0.48
C LYS A 217 -10.74 9.28 0.58
N ARG A 218 -10.91 8.60 1.72
CA ARG A 218 -11.92 7.53 1.90
C ARG A 218 -12.99 7.95 2.90
N HIS A 219 -14.25 7.64 2.58
CA HIS A 219 -15.36 7.81 3.49
C HIS A 219 -15.31 6.76 4.61
N VAL A 220 -15.87 7.06 5.77
CA VAL A 220 -15.87 6.17 6.96
C VAL A 220 -16.50 4.81 6.66
N SER A 221 -17.45 4.76 5.73
CA SER A 221 -18.06 3.50 5.25
C SER A 221 -17.08 2.55 4.55
N HIS A 222 -15.85 3.01 4.23
CA HIS A 222 -14.82 2.20 3.58
C HIS A 222 -13.72 1.75 4.54
N ILE A 223 -13.94 1.90 5.86
CA ILE A 223 -13.02 1.34 6.84
C ILE A 223 -13.07 -0.19 6.75
N HIS A 224 -11.90 -0.83 6.68
CA HIS A 224 -11.82 -2.28 6.60
C HIS A 224 -12.39 -2.91 7.89
N SER A 225 -13.05 -4.06 7.80
CA SER A 225 -13.70 -4.69 8.96
C SER A 225 -12.71 -5.01 10.08
N SER A 226 -11.51 -5.46 9.74
CA SER A 226 -10.42 -5.66 10.72
C SER A 226 -10.10 -4.35 11.44
N VAL A 227 -9.96 -3.24 10.70
CA VAL A 227 -9.68 -1.92 11.28
C VAL A 227 -10.81 -1.47 12.20
N PHE A 228 -12.06 -1.67 11.77
CA PHE A 228 -13.24 -1.25 12.50
C PHE A 228 -13.32 -1.92 13.88
N VAL A 229 -13.08 -3.23 13.93
CA VAL A 229 -13.21 -4.05 15.13
C VAL A 229 -11.96 -4.01 16.00
N ASP A 230 -10.80 -4.30 15.41
CA ASP A 230 -9.54 -4.55 16.13
C ASP A 230 -9.03 -3.30 16.84
N TYR A 231 -9.19 -2.14 16.20
CA TYR A 231 -8.58 -0.88 16.63
C TYR A 231 -9.55 0.11 17.27
N GLY A 232 -10.77 -0.35 17.59
CA GLY A 232 -11.72 0.39 18.43
C GLY A 232 -12.60 1.41 17.70
N PHE A 233 -12.53 1.50 16.37
CA PHE A 233 -13.38 2.41 15.61
C PHE A 233 -14.86 2.07 15.71
N MET A 234 -15.22 0.80 15.96
CA MET A 234 -16.59 0.37 16.25
C MET A 234 -17.21 1.02 17.51
N ASN A 235 -16.37 1.50 18.42
CA ASN A 235 -16.81 2.16 19.66
C ASN A 235 -17.01 3.67 19.47
N CYS A 236 -16.61 4.25 18.33
CA CYS A 236 -16.83 5.65 18.03
C CYS A 236 -18.31 5.91 17.70
N ARG A 237 -18.99 6.71 18.51
CA ARG A 237 -20.38 7.12 18.33
C ARG A 237 -20.53 8.50 17.68
N THR A 238 -19.45 9.27 17.63
CA THR A 238 -19.44 10.62 17.05
C THR A 238 -18.27 10.80 16.09
N ALA A 239 -18.42 11.75 15.14
CA ALA A 239 -17.35 12.13 14.23
C ALA A 239 -16.09 12.61 14.97
N ASP A 240 -16.25 13.31 16.09
CA ASP A 240 -15.13 13.75 16.93
C ASP A 240 -14.36 12.60 17.58
N GLN A 241 -15.06 11.54 18.00
CA GLN A 241 -14.41 10.34 18.53
C GLN A 241 -13.61 9.63 17.44
N LEU A 242 -14.19 9.50 16.25
CA LEU A 242 -13.52 8.93 15.09
C LEU A 242 -12.28 9.75 14.70
N HIS A 243 -12.42 11.07 14.64
CA HIS A 243 -11.33 11.99 14.30
C HIS A 243 -10.20 11.90 15.34
N HIS A 244 -10.51 11.99 16.63
CA HIS A 244 -9.49 11.88 17.69
C HIS A 244 -8.79 10.52 17.68
N LEU A 245 -9.51 9.41 17.49
CA LEU A 245 -8.90 8.08 17.42
C LEU A 245 -7.98 7.95 16.19
N THR A 246 -8.41 8.49 15.05
CA THR A 246 -7.58 8.60 13.83
C THR A 246 -6.30 9.38 14.11
N GLU A 247 -6.38 10.52 14.80
CA GLU A 247 -5.21 11.34 15.11
C GLU A 247 -4.26 10.65 16.12
N VAL A 248 -4.78 9.84 17.05
CA VAL A 248 -3.95 9.02 17.94
C VAL A 248 -3.13 8.01 17.14
N TYR A 249 -3.75 7.23 16.25
CA TYR A 249 -3.02 6.27 15.42
C TYR A 249 -2.10 6.98 14.40
N ARG A 250 -2.49 8.14 13.87
CA ARG A 250 -1.62 8.98 13.05
C ARG A 250 -0.37 9.42 13.81
N ALA A 251 -0.52 9.82 15.07
CA ALA A 251 0.61 10.17 15.92
C ALA A 251 1.48 8.94 16.24
N TYR A 252 0.87 7.76 16.43
CA TYR A 252 1.59 6.50 16.63
C TYR A 252 2.49 6.16 15.43
N PHE A 253 1.94 6.09 14.21
CA PHE A 253 2.70 5.72 13.01
C PHE A 253 3.69 6.80 12.51
N LYS A 254 3.66 8.00 13.06
CA LYS A 254 4.64 9.07 12.76
C LYS A 254 5.97 8.90 13.48
N ARG A 255 6.03 8.03 14.48
CA ARG A 255 7.25 7.79 15.24
C ARG A 255 8.14 6.81 14.49
N ASP A 256 9.45 6.98 14.63
CA ASP A 256 10.43 6.06 14.02
C ASP A 256 10.70 4.82 14.87
N ASP A 257 10.38 4.87 16.17
CA ASP A 257 10.63 3.81 17.15
C ASP A 257 9.44 2.87 17.38
N VAL A 258 8.35 3.01 16.61
CA VAL A 258 7.20 2.10 16.73
C VAL A 258 7.39 0.85 15.89
N ASN A 259 7.03 -0.28 16.47
CA ASN A 259 6.86 -1.53 15.77
C ASN A 259 5.35 -1.71 15.44
N PRO A 260 4.94 -1.70 14.15
CA PRO A 260 3.56 -2.00 13.77
C PRO A 260 3.09 -3.39 14.18
N THR A 261 3.91 -4.43 14.05
CA THR A 261 3.49 -5.80 14.42
C THR A 261 3.26 -5.92 15.92
N ALA A 262 4.04 -5.20 16.75
CA ALA A 262 3.79 -5.12 18.19
C ALA A 262 2.42 -4.48 18.53
N LEU A 263 1.92 -3.55 17.72
CA LEU A 263 0.56 -3.00 17.89
C LEU A 263 -0.50 -4.07 17.59
N HIS A 264 -0.30 -4.90 16.56
CA HIS A 264 -1.17 -6.02 16.25
C HIS A 264 -1.19 -7.06 17.38
N GLU A 265 -0.02 -7.41 17.92
CA GLU A 265 0.09 -8.30 19.07
C GLU A 265 -0.61 -7.73 20.32
N ALA A 266 -0.43 -6.43 20.59
CA ALA A 266 -1.11 -5.76 21.69
C ALA A 266 -2.64 -5.77 21.51
N CYS A 267 -3.12 -5.62 20.27
CA CYS A 267 -4.52 -5.78 19.91
C CYS A 267 -5.03 -7.18 20.28
N ILE A 268 -4.36 -8.24 19.82
CA ILE A 268 -4.75 -9.65 20.11
C ILE A 268 -4.68 -9.97 21.60
N ARG A 269 -3.79 -9.32 22.35
CA ARG A 269 -3.68 -9.51 23.80
C ARG A 269 -4.69 -8.67 24.61
N GLY A 270 -5.54 -7.87 23.96
CA GLY A 270 -6.48 -6.97 24.63
C GLY A 270 -5.78 -5.81 25.39
N LYS A 271 -4.56 -5.46 25.00
CA LYS A 271 -3.69 -4.45 25.64
C LYS A 271 -3.44 -3.22 24.75
N LEU A 272 -4.36 -2.97 23.81
CA LEU A 272 -4.21 -1.96 22.77
C LEU A 272 -3.99 -0.54 23.34
N ALA A 273 -4.83 -0.13 24.30
CA ALA A 273 -4.73 1.19 24.91
C ALA A 273 -3.44 1.36 25.72
N GLU A 274 -3.03 0.34 26.47
CA GLU A 274 -1.79 0.30 27.24
C GLU A 274 -0.58 0.47 26.32
N HIS A 275 -0.54 -0.25 25.20
CA HIS A 275 0.53 -0.16 24.21
C HIS A 275 0.60 1.24 23.59
N VAL A 276 -0.51 1.73 23.03
CA VAL A 276 -0.53 3.05 22.36
C VAL A 276 -0.15 4.18 23.33
N ASN A 277 -0.53 4.08 24.60
CA ASN A 277 -0.23 5.10 25.61
C ASN A 277 1.28 5.25 25.93
N GLN A 278 2.09 4.23 25.62
CA GLN A 278 3.55 4.32 25.76
C GLN A 278 4.17 5.28 24.73
N PHE A 279 3.52 5.44 23.58
CA PHE A 279 4.04 6.20 22.44
C PHE A 279 3.33 7.54 22.22
N VAL A 280 2.03 7.60 22.55
CA VAL A 280 1.17 8.77 22.36
C VAL A 280 0.47 9.13 23.67
N LYS A 281 0.78 10.30 24.22
CA LYS A 281 0.11 10.79 25.44
C LYS A 281 -1.36 11.14 25.15
N MET A 282 -2.26 10.25 25.57
CA MET A 282 -3.70 10.42 25.39
C MET A 282 -4.32 11.23 26.53
N LYS A 283 -4.59 12.52 26.32
CA LYS A 283 -5.33 13.36 27.29
C LYS A 283 -6.74 12.79 27.50
N GLY A 284 -7.04 12.31 28.71
CA GLY A 284 -8.30 11.64 29.03
C GLY A 284 -8.27 10.12 28.88
N GLY A 285 -7.22 9.45 29.38
CA GLY A 285 -6.96 8.01 29.19
C GLY A 285 -8.14 7.05 29.41
N LYS A 286 -9.07 7.34 30.35
CA LYS A 286 -10.31 6.54 30.52
C LYS A 286 -11.18 6.48 29.26
N ARG A 287 -11.28 7.60 28.52
CA ARG A 287 -12.03 7.68 27.25
C ARG A 287 -11.41 6.78 26.19
N TYR A 288 -10.08 6.84 26.03
CA TYR A 288 -9.38 6.05 25.02
C TYR A 288 -9.34 4.56 25.35
N LYS A 289 -9.21 4.19 26.63
CA LYS A 289 -9.38 2.80 27.08
C LYS A 289 -10.75 2.23 26.69
N LYS A 290 -11.82 3.02 26.81
CA LYS A 290 -13.16 2.61 26.37
C LYS A 290 -13.27 2.50 24.85
N LEU A 291 -12.68 3.44 24.10
CA LEU A 291 -12.72 3.43 22.64
C LEU A 291 -11.92 2.28 22.04
N MET A 292 -10.74 1.97 22.59
CA MET A 292 -9.83 0.93 22.09
C MET A 292 -10.15 -0.48 22.61
N LYS A 293 -11.32 -0.67 23.23
CA LYS A 293 -11.76 -2.01 23.64
C LYS A 293 -12.14 -2.82 22.39
N ASN A 294 -11.60 -4.02 22.27
CA ASN A 294 -11.89 -4.94 21.18
C ASN A 294 -12.34 -6.31 21.75
N PRO A 295 -12.73 -7.27 20.90
CA PRO A 295 -13.18 -8.59 21.35
C PRO A 295 -12.08 -9.51 21.90
N TYR A 296 -10.82 -9.09 21.88
CA TYR A 296 -9.68 -9.94 22.23
C TYR A 296 -9.28 -9.81 23.72
N PRO A 297 -8.61 -10.82 24.30
CA PRO A 297 -8.36 -12.15 23.70
C PRO A 297 -9.66 -12.96 23.57
N LEU A 298 -9.81 -13.67 22.46
CA LEU A 298 -10.96 -14.56 22.27
C LEU A 298 -10.86 -15.73 23.27
N GLU A 299 -11.91 -16.03 24.02
CA GLU A 299 -11.93 -17.18 24.93
C GLU A 299 -11.73 -18.47 24.11
N GLN A 300 -10.72 -19.29 24.46
CA GLN A 300 -10.37 -20.57 23.78
C GLN A 300 -11.46 -21.67 23.85
N LYS A 301 -12.67 -21.38 24.35
CA LYS A 301 -13.68 -22.38 24.72
C LYS A 301 -14.38 -23.10 23.55
N LEU A 302 -13.91 -22.99 22.31
CA LEU A 302 -14.59 -23.55 21.13
C LEU A 302 -13.81 -24.60 20.33
N TYR A 303 -12.63 -25.05 20.77
CA TYR A 303 -11.87 -26.11 20.07
C TYR A 303 -11.99 -27.52 20.66
N THR A 304 -12.69 -27.72 21.78
CA THR A 304 -12.90 -29.06 22.36
C THR A 304 -14.03 -29.87 21.74
N TYR A 305 -14.91 -29.27 20.91
CA TYR A 305 -16.02 -29.99 20.28
C TYR A 305 -15.67 -30.67 18.94
N GLN A 306 -14.52 -30.36 18.32
CA GLN A 306 -14.16 -30.94 17.01
C GLN A 306 -13.16 -32.10 17.08
N LEU A 307 -12.50 -32.33 18.23
CA LEU A 307 -11.59 -33.47 18.43
C LEU A 307 -12.27 -34.71 19.02
N GLN A 308 -13.55 -34.63 19.41
CA GLN A 308 -14.34 -35.79 19.85
C GLN A 308 -15.17 -36.44 18.73
N VAL A 309 -15.25 -35.84 17.54
CA VAL A 309 -16.03 -36.35 16.40
C VAL A 309 -15.18 -37.15 15.41
N THR A 310 -13.84 -37.07 15.50
CA THR A 310 -12.91 -37.78 14.60
C THR A 310 -12.33 -39.07 15.17
N SER A 311 -12.74 -39.48 16.37
CA SER A 311 -12.34 -40.74 17.01
C SER A 311 -13.44 -41.81 17.00
N SER A 312 -14.08 -42.02 15.84
CA SER A 312 -14.89 -43.22 15.58
C SER A 312 -14.17 -44.12 14.56
N PRO A 313 -14.04 -45.46 14.80
CA PRO A 313 -13.15 -46.31 14.03
C PRO A 313 -13.71 -46.68 12.65
N ARG A 314 -12.77 -46.84 11.71
CA ARG A 314 -12.96 -47.40 10.35
C ARG A 314 -13.90 -48.61 10.35
N MET A 315 -14.88 -48.59 9.45
CA MET A 315 -15.50 -49.81 8.93
C MET A 315 -14.99 -50.02 7.50
N HIS A 316 -14.21 -51.08 7.36
CA HIS A 316 -13.96 -51.77 6.11
C HIS A 316 -15.29 -52.13 5.44
N TYR A 317 -15.44 -51.83 4.15
CA TYR A 317 -15.77 -52.75 3.06
C TYR A 317 -15.44 -52.07 1.74
#